data_AF-S9QWZ9-F1
#
_entry.id   AF-S9QWZ9-F1
#
_cell.length_a   1.000
_cell.length_b   1.000
_cell.length_c   1.000
_cell.angle_alpha   90.00
_cell.angle_beta   90.00
_cell.angle_gamma   90.00
#
_symmetry.space_group_name_H-M   'P 1'
#
loop_
_entity.id
_entity.type
_entity.pdbx_description
1 polymer ?
#
loop_
_entity_poly.entity_id
_entity_poly.type
_entity_poly.pdbx_seq_one_letter_code
_entity_poly.pdbx_strand_id
1 'polypeptide(L)'
;MVAPDMTRLPPFRPSRMPHAQDPRRGEEIAARFGGLDPDRAALIRGAAGSSPHLAGLLEGEGGWAVAALDAPGGALEVLLHAVREAPPDRLGPVLRQAKRRLSLLVALMDLAGAWPLEAVTGALTQLADLAVDRTMRSFVEAETARGRLPPVDGAEAGGMVALAMGKMGACELNYSSDIDLVLLFDETRFEPGDLAAARAGFVRVARAMTALLQDRTADGYVFRVDLRLRPDAAVTPVCLPMGAAESYYESVGRTWERAAYIKARPCAGDRPAAERFLAVLRPFVWRRHLDFAAIQDAHDIRLRIRDHKGYHGPVVLDGHDLKLGRGGIREIEFFVQTRQLIAGGRDPSLRLRGTREALAALVAAGWVPQDAAGRLDAHYVRLREVEHRLQMIADQQTHRLPSTAEGWGRLCGLMGEEEDALRRDLQERLEEVHDLTEGFSPRHRPPPRRTTGAAR
;
A
#
# COMPACT_ATOMS: atom_id res chain seq x y z
N MET A 1 8.54 11.06 -0.07
CA MET A 1 7.59 10.95 -1.19
C MET A 1 6.34 11.69 -0.79
N VAL A 2 6.08 12.80 -1.46
CA VAL A 2 4.76 13.44 -1.41
C VAL A 2 3.86 12.57 -2.29
N ALA A 3 2.64 12.28 -1.87
CA ALA A 3 1.67 11.64 -2.76
C ALA A 3 1.60 12.44 -4.08
N PRO A 4 1.38 11.81 -5.24
CA PRO A 4 1.35 12.53 -6.51
C PRO A 4 0.40 13.74 -6.43
N ASP A 5 0.74 14.84 -7.11
CA ASP A 5 -0.12 16.03 -7.14
C ASP A 5 -1.43 15.69 -7.85
N MET A 6 -2.50 15.55 -7.06
CA MET A 6 -3.81 15.08 -7.54
C MET A 6 -4.50 16.09 -8.46
N THR A 7 -4.09 17.35 -8.43
CA THR A 7 -4.60 18.38 -9.34
C THR A 7 -4.10 18.18 -10.78
N ARG A 8 -3.12 17.28 -10.98
CA ARG A 8 -2.54 16.93 -12.28
C ARG A 8 -2.82 15.48 -12.68
N LEU A 9 -3.80 14.84 -12.05
CA LEU A 9 -4.20 13.49 -12.46
C LEU A 9 -4.64 13.49 -13.93
N PRO A 10 -4.26 12.45 -14.71
CA PRO A 10 -4.68 12.35 -16.10
C PRO A 10 -6.21 12.38 -16.22
N PRO A 11 -6.75 13.05 -17.25
CA PRO A 11 -8.18 12.99 -17.55
C PRO A 11 -8.57 11.58 -18.00
N PHE A 12 -9.87 11.31 -18.09
CA PHE A 12 -10.36 10.08 -18.70
C PHE A 12 -9.98 10.02 -20.19
N ARG A 13 -8.95 9.23 -20.48
CA ARG A 13 -8.48 8.90 -21.83
C ARG A 13 -8.14 7.41 -21.83
N PRO A 14 -9.09 6.56 -22.22
CA PRO A 14 -8.88 5.12 -22.15
C PRO A 14 -7.78 4.69 -23.13
N SER A 15 -6.91 3.79 -22.70
CA SER A 15 -5.91 3.11 -23.54
C SER A 15 -6.18 1.62 -23.67
N ARG A 16 -7.12 1.09 -22.90
CA ARG A 16 -7.60 -0.29 -22.89
C ARG A 16 -9.02 -0.32 -22.33
N MET A 17 -9.73 -1.42 -22.53
CA MET A 17 -11.09 -1.60 -22.01
C MET A 17 -11.29 -3.02 -21.48
N PRO A 18 -12.01 -3.18 -20.37
CA PRO A 18 -12.50 -4.49 -19.97
C PRO A 18 -13.57 -4.98 -20.95
N HIS A 19 -13.73 -6.31 -21.06
CA HIS A 19 -14.88 -6.94 -21.71
C HIS A 19 -15.78 -7.61 -20.68
N ALA A 20 -17.05 -7.83 -21.03
CA ALA A 20 -18.06 -8.35 -20.12
C ALA A 20 -18.13 -9.88 -20.19
N GLN A 21 -17.70 -10.56 -19.12
CA GLN A 21 -17.86 -12.02 -19.01
C GLN A 21 -19.32 -12.42 -18.81
N ASP A 22 -20.13 -11.57 -18.17
CA ASP A 22 -21.59 -11.63 -18.14
C ASP A 22 -22.16 -10.41 -18.90
N PRO A 23 -22.36 -10.51 -20.24
CA PRO A 23 -22.82 -9.40 -21.06
C PRO A 23 -24.16 -8.84 -20.60
N ARG A 24 -25.07 -9.71 -20.17
CA ARG A 24 -26.42 -9.33 -19.72
C ARG A 24 -26.33 -8.38 -18.52
N ARG A 25 -25.54 -8.74 -17.50
CA ARG A 25 -25.32 -7.86 -16.34
C ARG A 25 -24.66 -6.55 -16.74
N GLY A 26 -23.66 -6.61 -17.63
CA GLY A 26 -22.99 -5.42 -18.13
C GLY A 26 -23.97 -4.44 -18.77
N GLU A 27 -24.83 -4.94 -19.67
CA GLU A 27 -25.86 -4.16 -20.37
C GLU A 27 -26.92 -3.62 -19.40
N GLU A 28 -27.42 -4.44 -18.49
CA GLU A 28 -28.41 -4.05 -17.47
C GLU A 28 -27.93 -2.87 -16.62
N ILE A 29 -26.65 -2.89 -16.20
CA ILE A 29 -26.05 -1.80 -15.41
C ILE A 29 -25.80 -0.57 -16.28
N ALA A 30 -25.23 -0.73 -17.47
CA ALA A 30 -24.94 0.40 -18.36
C ALA A 30 -26.21 1.15 -18.78
N ALA A 31 -27.31 0.45 -19.02
CA ALA A 31 -28.61 1.04 -19.38
C ALA A 31 -29.20 1.95 -18.28
N ARG A 32 -28.71 1.88 -17.03
CA ARG A 32 -29.14 2.79 -15.95
C ARG A 32 -28.62 4.21 -16.13
N PHE A 33 -27.61 4.42 -16.97
CA PHE A 33 -26.97 5.70 -17.17
C PHE A 33 -27.26 6.20 -18.59
N GLY A 34 -28.03 7.29 -18.71
CA GLY A 34 -28.30 7.94 -19.99
C GLY A 34 -27.12 8.79 -20.46
N GLY A 35 -26.98 8.94 -21.78
CA GLY A 35 -26.02 9.89 -22.39
C GLY A 35 -24.55 9.50 -22.27
N LEU A 36 -24.24 8.22 -22.01
CA LEU A 36 -22.85 7.74 -22.06
C LEU A 36 -22.33 7.76 -23.49
N ASP A 37 -21.12 8.30 -23.68
CA ASP A 37 -20.37 8.07 -24.91
C ASP A 37 -19.97 6.58 -25.04
N PRO A 38 -19.58 6.12 -26.24
CA PRO A 38 -19.27 4.72 -26.49
C PRO A 38 -18.20 4.13 -25.56
N ASP A 39 -17.19 4.92 -25.18
CA ASP A 39 -16.08 4.46 -24.34
C ASP A 39 -16.53 4.27 -22.90
N ARG A 40 -17.28 5.22 -22.34
CA ARG A 40 -17.86 5.09 -20.99
C ARG A 40 -18.84 3.92 -20.93
N ALA A 41 -19.66 3.75 -21.96
CA ALA A 41 -20.60 2.64 -22.03
C ALA A 41 -19.87 1.29 -22.09
N ALA A 42 -18.80 1.18 -22.89
CA ALA A 42 -17.98 -0.04 -22.96
C ALA A 42 -17.29 -0.35 -21.62
N LEU A 43 -16.69 0.66 -20.98
CA LEU A 43 -16.03 0.53 -19.69
C LEU A 43 -16.99 0.04 -18.60
N ILE A 44 -18.17 0.64 -18.49
CA ILE A 44 -19.19 0.26 -17.50
C ILE A 44 -19.70 -1.15 -17.77
N ARG A 45 -20.00 -1.50 -19.03
CA ARG A 45 -20.45 -2.86 -19.38
C ARG A 45 -19.39 -3.90 -18.99
N GLY A 46 -18.13 -3.69 -19.39
CA GLY A 46 -17.04 -4.62 -19.10
C GLY A 46 -16.77 -4.77 -17.60
N ALA A 47 -16.70 -3.64 -16.87
CA ALA A 47 -16.46 -3.64 -15.44
C ALA A 47 -17.58 -4.36 -14.67
N ALA A 48 -18.85 -4.03 -14.95
CA ALA A 48 -19.99 -4.64 -14.28
C ALA A 48 -20.18 -6.11 -14.67
N GLY A 49 -19.99 -6.45 -15.95
CA GLY A 49 -20.14 -7.82 -16.45
C GLY A 49 -19.10 -8.79 -15.89
N SER A 50 -17.90 -8.30 -15.57
CA SER A 50 -16.80 -9.16 -15.11
C SER A 50 -16.60 -9.13 -13.60
N SER A 51 -17.04 -8.06 -12.91
CA SER A 51 -16.98 -7.95 -11.45
C SER A 51 -18.38 -7.74 -10.82
N PRO A 52 -18.91 -8.74 -10.09
CA PRO A 52 -20.10 -8.56 -9.25
C PRO A 52 -19.94 -7.42 -8.24
N HIS A 53 -18.74 -7.22 -7.70
CA HIS A 53 -18.48 -6.14 -6.75
C HIS A 53 -18.59 -4.76 -7.40
N LEU A 54 -17.96 -4.55 -8.56
CA LEU A 54 -18.04 -3.28 -9.28
C LEU A 54 -19.46 -3.03 -9.80
N ALA A 55 -20.20 -4.06 -10.21
CA ALA A 55 -21.62 -3.94 -10.52
C ALA A 55 -22.39 -3.34 -9.34
N GLY A 56 -22.27 -3.91 -8.13
CA GLY A 56 -22.93 -3.37 -6.93
C GLY A 56 -22.52 -1.93 -6.58
N LEU A 57 -21.24 -1.57 -6.78
CA LEU A 57 -20.80 -0.18 -6.61
C LEU A 57 -21.42 0.74 -7.66
N LEU A 58 -21.54 0.32 -8.92
CA LEU A 58 -22.21 1.08 -9.97
C LEU A 58 -23.70 1.27 -9.67
N GLU A 59 -24.37 0.27 -9.06
CA GLU A 59 -25.76 0.42 -8.64
C GLU A 59 -25.95 1.50 -7.58
N GLY A 60 -25.03 1.58 -6.60
CA GLY A 60 -25.13 2.53 -5.49
C GLY A 60 -24.53 3.91 -5.76
N GLU A 61 -23.42 3.98 -6.49
CA GLU A 61 -22.61 5.19 -6.66
C GLU A 61 -22.38 5.56 -8.14
N GLY A 62 -22.95 4.81 -9.10
CA GLY A 62 -22.66 4.97 -10.53
C GLY A 62 -23.05 6.33 -11.09
N GLY A 63 -24.14 6.94 -10.61
CA GLY A 63 -24.52 8.30 -11.03
C GLY A 63 -23.46 9.34 -10.68
N TRP A 64 -22.83 9.22 -9.50
CA TRP A 64 -21.68 10.05 -9.12
C TRP A 64 -20.44 9.69 -9.94
N ALA A 65 -20.15 8.39 -10.12
CA ALA A 65 -18.93 7.94 -10.79
C ALA A 65 -18.89 8.32 -12.27
N VAL A 66 -20.02 8.24 -12.98
CA VAL A 66 -20.12 8.65 -14.39
C VAL A 66 -19.78 10.12 -14.57
N ALA A 67 -20.33 10.99 -13.72
CA ALA A 67 -19.99 12.42 -13.73
C ALA A 67 -18.53 12.65 -13.31
N ALA A 68 -18.01 11.86 -12.36
CA ALA A 68 -16.63 11.97 -11.92
C ALA A 68 -15.61 11.67 -13.03
N LEU A 69 -15.96 10.87 -14.05
CA LEU A 69 -15.07 10.61 -15.19
C LEU A 69 -14.79 11.85 -16.05
N ASP A 70 -15.63 12.89 -16.00
CA ASP A 70 -15.38 14.15 -16.72
C ASP A 70 -14.14 14.87 -16.16
N ALA A 71 -13.95 14.82 -14.84
CA ALA A 71 -12.87 15.50 -14.13
C ALA A 71 -12.43 14.67 -12.90
N PRO A 72 -11.75 13.53 -13.11
CA PRO A 72 -11.55 12.53 -12.05
C PRO A 72 -10.65 13.03 -10.92
N GLY A 73 -9.63 13.85 -11.21
CA GLY A 73 -8.83 14.52 -10.18
C GLY A 73 -9.62 15.52 -9.35
N GLY A 74 -10.50 16.31 -9.97
CA GLY A 74 -11.38 17.24 -9.27
C GLY A 74 -12.42 16.53 -8.41
N ALA A 75 -13.01 15.44 -8.92
CA ALA A 75 -13.95 14.61 -8.17
C ALA A 75 -13.29 13.96 -6.95
N LEU A 76 -12.03 13.51 -7.08
CA LEU A 76 -11.24 13.01 -5.96
C LEU A 76 -11.02 14.09 -4.89
N GLU A 77 -10.62 15.30 -5.26
CA GLU A 77 -10.43 16.39 -4.29
C GLU A 77 -11.72 16.77 -3.57
N VAL A 78 -12.85 16.85 -4.28
CA VAL A 78 -14.16 17.08 -3.65
C VAL A 78 -14.50 15.97 -2.66
N LEU A 79 -14.22 14.72 -3.00
CA LEU A 79 -14.45 13.57 -2.13
C LEU A 79 -13.60 13.64 -0.87
N LEU A 80 -12.30 13.93 -1.00
CA LEU A 80 -11.38 14.06 0.13
C LEU A 80 -11.73 15.28 1.00
N HIS A 81 -12.13 16.40 0.39
CA HIS A 81 -12.59 17.58 1.13
C HIS A 81 -13.82 17.26 1.99
N ALA A 82 -14.81 16.54 1.46
CA ALA A 82 -15.98 16.13 2.24
C ALA A 82 -15.61 15.29 3.48
N VAL A 83 -14.56 14.46 3.39
CA VAL A 83 -14.03 13.72 4.55
C VAL A 83 -13.32 14.64 5.55
N ARG A 84 -12.55 15.64 5.07
CA ARG A 84 -11.88 16.63 5.93
C ARG A 84 -12.89 17.43 6.76
N GLU A 85 -14.00 17.82 6.15
CA GLU A 85 -15.04 18.63 6.78
C GLU A 85 -16.09 17.81 7.56
N ALA A 86 -16.02 16.48 7.52
CA ALA A 86 -16.99 15.63 8.18
C ALA A 86 -16.96 15.85 9.70
N PRO A 87 -18.11 16.13 10.35
CA PRO A 87 -18.18 16.25 11.79
C PRO A 87 -18.04 14.87 12.46
N PRO A 88 -17.55 14.80 13.72
CA PRO A 88 -17.27 13.54 14.42
C PRO A 88 -18.40 12.51 14.40
N ASP A 89 -19.65 12.94 14.58
CA ASP A 89 -20.85 12.10 14.62
C ASP A 89 -21.25 11.53 13.24
N ARG A 90 -20.80 12.16 12.15
CA ARG A 90 -21.05 11.73 10.76
C ARG A 90 -19.83 11.12 10.08
N LEU A 91 -18.67 11.10 10.74
CA LEU A 91 -17.41 10.66 10.15
C LEU A 91 -17.48 9.22 9.62
N GLY A 92 -18.08 8.30 10.37
CA GLY A 92 -18.21 6.89 9.99
C GLY A 92 -18.95 6.66 8.66
N PRO A 93 -20.19 7.18 8.50
CA PRO A 93 -20.92 7.13 7.23
C PRO A 93 -20.21 7.83 6.07
N VAL A 94 -19.64 9.03 6.30
CA VAL A 94 -18.94 9.79 5.24
C VAL A 94 -17.72 9.03 4.73
N LEU A 95 -16.91 8.44 5.62
CA LEU A 95 -15.76 7.64 5.22
C LEU A 95 -16.14 6.40 4.42
N ARG A 96 -17.24 5.72 4.77
CA ARG A 96 -17.71 4.53 4.04
C ARG A 96 -18.21 4.88 2.65
N GLN A 97 -18.95 5.98 2.51
CA GLN A 97 -19.33 6.48 1.19
C GLN A 97 -18.10 6.89 0.38
N ALA A 98 -17.15 7.60 1.01
CA ALA A 98 -15.89 7.99 0.36
C ALA A 98 -15.11 6.75 -0.12
N LYS A 99 -15.02 5.69 0.68
CA LYS A 99 -14.38 4.43 0.29
C LYS A 99 -15.06 3.80 -0.92
N ARG A 100 -16.39 3.71 -0.95
CA ARG A 100 -17.12 3.13 -2.10
C ARG A 100 -16.91 3.94 -3.37
N ARG A 101 -17.11 5.26 -3.30
CA ARG A 101 -16.92 6.19 -4.42
C ARG A 101 -15.50 6.18 -4.95
N LEU A 102 -14.51 6.30 -4.07
CA LEU A 102 -13.11 6.25 -4.44
C LEU A 102 -12.78 4.91 -5.11
N SER A 103 -13.18 3.80 -4.51
CA SER A 103 -12.86 2.46 -5.06
C SER A 103 -13.45 2.30 -6.46
N LEU A 104 -14.67 2.78 -6.69
CA LEU A 104 -15.29 2.75 -8.01
C LEU A 104 -14.56 3.65 -9.02
N LEU A 105 -14.34 4.92 -8.70
CA LEU A 105 -13.65 5.86 -9.59
C LEU A 105 -12.25 5.33 -9.96
N VAL A 106 -11.47 4.97 -8.94
CA VAL A 106 -10.11 4.45 -9.12
C VAL A 106 -10.12 3.14 -9.92
N ALA A 107 -11.11 2.25 -9.72
CA ALA A 107 -11.23 1.02 -10.51
C ALA A 107 -11.54 1.32 -11.99
N LEU A 108 -12.46 2.22 -12.29
CA LEU A 108 -12.79 2.59 -13.66
C LEU A 108 -11.59 3.23 -14.38
N MET A 109 -10.87 4.12 -13.70
CA MET A 109 -9.67 4.76 -14.26
C MET A 109 -8.52 3.77 -14.49
N ASP A 110 -8.34 2.80 -13.60
CA ASP A 110 -7.32 1.75 -13.72
C ASP A 110 -7.68 0.74 -14.83
N LEU A 111 -8.93 0.27 -14.88
CA LEU A 111 -9.44 -0.63 -15.93
C LEU A 111 -9.34 -0.01 -17.32
N ALA A 112 -9.62 1.29 -17.45
CA ALA A 112 -9.47 2.03 -18.70
C ALA A 112 -8.01 2.27 -19.11
N GLY A 113 -7.04 2.02 -18.22
CA GLY A 113 -5.63 2.41 -18.40
C GLY A 113 -5.40 3.92 -18.40
N ALA A 114 -6.41 4.71 -17.97
CA ALA A 114 -6.33 6.15 -17.94
C ALA A 114 -5.44 6.66 -16.80
N TRP A 115 -5.35 5.91 -15.69
CA TRP A 115 -4.43 6.21 -14.59
C TRP A 115 -3.28 5.21 -14.52
N PRO A 116 -2.02 5.68 -14.41
CA PRO A 116 -0.89 4.80 -14.13
C PRO A 116 -0.99 4.23 -12.70
N LEU A 117 -0.20 3.19 -12.43
CA LEU A 117 -0.17 2.51 -11.13
C LEU A 117 -0.02 3.49 -9.95
N GLU A 118 0.87 4.46 -10.05
CA GLU A 118 1.14 5.44 -8.98
C GLU A 118 -0.05 6.35 -8.68
N ALA A 119 -0.85 6.68 -9.69
CA ALA A 119 -2.07 7.47 -9.51
C ALA A 119 -3.13 6.65 -8.78
N VAL A 120 -3.29 5.37 -9.16
CA VAL A 120 -4.21 4.41 -8.53
C VAL A 120 -3.84 4.20 -7.05
N THR A 121 -2.59 3.81 -6.78
CA THR A 121 -2.14 3.50 -5.42
C THR A 121 -2.06 4.76 -4.56
N GLY A 122 -1.69 5.89 -5.16
CA GLY A 122 -1.65 7.21 -4.52
C GLY A 122 -3.02 7.68 -4.06
N ALA A 123 -4.06 7.57 -4.90
CA ALA A 123 -5.42 7.95 -4.55
C ALA A 123 -5.98 7.09 -3.40
N LEU A 124 -5.76 5.77 -3.44
CA LEU A 124 -6.13 4.85 -2.37
C LEU A 124 -5.41 5.19 -1.05
N THR A 125 -4.13 5.53 -1.14
CA THR A 125 -3.30 5.89 0.02
C THR A 125 -3.74 7.20 0.66
N GLN A 126 -4.16 8.19 -0.12
CA GLN A 126 -4.61 9.47 0.42
C GLN A 126 -5.88 9.35 1.25
N LEU A 127 -6.85 8.55 0.80
CA LEU A 127 -8.03 8.27 1.62
C LEU A 127 -7.66 7.50 2.88
N ALA A 128 -6.73 6.54 2.80
CA ALA A 128 -6.24 5.82 3.98
C ALA A 128 -5.60 6.76 5.01
N ASP A 129 -4.69 7.63 4.58
CA ASP A 129 -4.03 8.61 5.46
C ASP A 129 -5.06 9.53 6.12
N LEU A 130 -5.99 10.08 5.33
CA LEU A 130 -7.01 10.99 5.82
C LEU A 130 -7.99 10.31 6.77
N ALA A 131 -8.38 9.06 6.47
CA ALA A 131 -9.26 8.29 7.33
C ALA A 131 -8.61 8.04 8.69
N VAL A 132 -7.34 7.62 8.72
CA VAL A 132 -6.59 7.40 9.98
C VAL A 132 -6.46 8.70 10.76
N ASP A 133 -6.09 9.81 10.11
CA ASP A 133 -5.89 11.09 10.79
C ASP A 133 -7.18 11.67 11.38
N ARG A 134 -8.27 11.70 10.60
CA ARG A 134 -9.57 12.21 11.08
C ARG A 134 -10.14 11.38 12.22
N THR A 135 -10.06 10.06 12.11
CA THR A 135 -10.57 9.16 13.15
C THR A 135 -9.73 9.23 14.42
N MET A 136 -8.39 9.26 14.30
CA MET A 136 -7.49 9.45 15.44
C MET A 136 -7.80 10.74 16.19
N ARG A 137 -7.80 11.89 15.48
CA ARG A 137 -8.05 13.20 16.10
C ARG A 137 -9.41 13.27 16.78
N SER A 138 -10.46 12.79 16.11
CA SER A 138 -11.81 12.76 16.67
C SER A 138 -11.88 11.96 17.98
N PHE A 139 -11.23 10.80 18.06
CA PHE A 139 -11.23 10.00 19.28
C PHE A 139 -10.31 10.54 20.37
N VAL A 140 -9.18 11.16 20.02
CA VAL A 140 -8.33 11.89 20.98
C VAL A 140 -9.12 13.02 21.63
N GLU A 141 -9.77 13.86 20.83
CA GLU A 141 -10.60 14.97 21.30
C GLU A 141 -11.72 14.45 22.22
N ALA A 142 -12.39 13.36 21.81
CA ALA A 142 -13.48 12.78 22.58
C ALA A 142 -13.04 12.11 23.90
N GLU A 143 -11.84 11.52 23.97
CA GLU A 143 -11.29 11.00 25.23
C GLU A 143 -10.79 12.12 26.15
N THR A 144 -10.23 13.19 25.58
CA THR A 144 -9.79 14.39 26.32
C THR A 144 -10.99 15.11 26.94
N ALA A 145 -12.06 15.34 26.17
CA ALA A 145 -13.28 15.97 26.66
C ALA A 145 -13.98 15.20 27.79
N ARG A 146 -13.73 13.89 27.89
CA ARG A 146 -14.25 13.03 28.97
C ARG A 146 -13.33 12.93 30.18
N GLY A 147 -12.21 13.67 30.19
CA GLY A 147 -11.19 13.60 31.26
C GLY A 147 -10.46 12.25 31.32
N ARG A 148 -10.51 11.47 30.24
CA ARG A 148 -9.91 10.13 30.17
C ARG A 148 -8.56 10.10 29.47
N LEU A 149 -8.20 11.19 28.80
CA LEU A 149 -6.88 11.44 28.25
C LEU A 149 -6.44 12.82 28.77
N PRO A 150 -5.28 12.94 29.45
CA PRO A 150 -4.78 14.23 29.90
C PRO A 150 -4.55 15.17 28.69
N PRO A 151 -5.01 16.43 28.75
CA PRO A 151 -4.76 17.39 27.68
C PRO A 151 -3.27 17.74 27.61
N VAL A 152 -2.79 18.02 26.40
CA VAL A 152 -1.40 18.44 26.16
C VAL A 152 -1.40 19.66 25.25
N ASP A 153 -0.71 20.71 25.66
CA ASP A 153 -0.55 21.92 24.85
C ASP A 153 0.53 21.73 23.78
N GLY A 154 0.26 22.25 22.57
CA GLY A 154 1.22 22.29 21.47
C GLY A 154 1.56 20.92 20.84
N ALA A 155 0.82 19.87 21.17
CA ALA A 155 0.94 18.55 20.55
C ALA A 155 -0.32 18.22 19.73
N GLU A 156 -0.15 17.99 18.43
CA GLU A 156 -1.25 17.53 17.59
C GLU A 156 -1.72 16.14 18.05
N ALA A 157 -3.04 15.91 18.06
CA ALA A 157 -3.61 14.64 18.53
C ALA A 157 -3.09 14.20 19.91
N GLY A 158 -2.79 15.14 20.80
CA GLY A 158 -2.26 14.85 22.15
C GLY A 158 -0.87 14.21 22.15
N GLY A 159 -0.14 14.26 21.04
CA GLY A 159 1.16 13.59 20.88
C GLY A 159 1.05 12.15 20.36
N MET A 160 -0.15 11.66 20.02
CA MET A 160 -0.33 10.38 19.34
C MET A 160 0.12 10.47 17.88
N VAL A 161 0.75 9.40 17.38
CA VAL A 161 1.18 9.28 16.00
C VAL A 161 0.79 7.93 15.41
N ALA A 162 0.55 7.91 14.11
CA ALA A 162 0.53 6.68 13.33
C ALA A 162 1.60 6.72 12.24
N LEU A 163 2.40 5.66 12.22
CA LEU A 163 3.31 5.35 11.13
C LEU A 163 2.62 4.37 10.18
N ALA A 164 2.45 4.79 8.93
CA ALA A 164 2.08 3.88 7.86
C ALA A 164 3.28 3.02 7.48
N MET A 165 3.05 1.70 7.43
CA MET A 165 4.04 0.70 7.10
C MET A 165 3.72 0.05 5.75
N GLY A 166 4.60 -0.82 5.26
CA GLY A 166 4.33 -1.66 4.09
C GLY A 166 3.88 -0.85 2.86
N LYS A 167 2.83 -1.33 2.19
CA LYS A 167 2.29 -0.70 0.98
C LYS A 167 1.77 0.72 1.23
N MET A 168 1.08 0.98 2.34
CA MET A 168 0.63 2.34 2.70
C MET A 168 1.82 3.29 2.91
N GLY A 169 2.85 2.81 3.61
CA GLY A 169 4.06 3.58 3.85
C GLY A 169 4.82 3.96 2.57
N ALA A 170 4.76 3.09 1.55
CA ALA A 170 5.32 3.33 0.22
C ALA A 170 4.35 3.95 -0.79
N CYS A 171 3.14 4.38 -0.39
CA CYS A 171 2.10 4.88 -1.32
C CYS A 171 1.73 3.89 -2.45
N GLU A 172 1.81 2.60 -2.15
CA GLU A 172 1.64 1.45 -3.05
C GLU A 172 0.38 0.61 -2.69
N LEU A 173 -0.61 1.17 -1.98
CA LEU A 173 -1.82 0.44 -1.57
C LEU A 173 -2.62 -0.15 -2.74
N ASN A 174 -3.24 -1.32 -2.53
CA ASN A 174 -4.19 -1.92 -3.46
C ASN A 174 -5.64 -1.75 -2.98
N TYR A 175 -6.60 -2.14 -3.81
CA TYR A 175 -8.05 -2.05 -3.57
C TYR A 175 -8.51 -2.72 -2.26
N SER A 176 -8.01 -3.94 -2.00
CA SER A 176 -8.43 -4.79 -0.89
C SER A 176 -7.23 -5.21 -0.03
N SER A 177 -6.42 -4.23 0.40
CA SER A 177 -5.31 -4.42 1.33
C SER A 177 -5.64 -3.94 2.73
N ASP A 178 -5.01 -4.56 3.72
CA ASP A 178 -4.96 -4.01 5.07
C ASP A 178 -4.08 -2.74 5.07
N ILE A 179 -4.37 -1.82 5.98
CA ILE A 179 -3.48 -0.71 6.32
C ILE A 179 -2.62 -1.12 7.52
N ASP A 180 -1.33 -1.29 7.26
CA ASP A 180 -0.36 -1.65 8.30
C ASP A 180 0.07 -0.40 9.07
N LEU A 181 -0.23 -0.35 10.38
CA LEU A 181 0.06 0.81 11.22
C LEU A 181 0.91 0.44 12.45
N VAL A 182 1.84 1.30 12.80
CA VAL A 182 2.46 1.35 14.14
C VAL A 182 1.98 2.61 14.84
N LEU A 183 1.31 2.43 15.99
CA LEU A 183 0.76 3.53 16.78
C LEU A 183 1.67 3.80 17.98
N LEU A 184 2.07 5.05 18.13
CA LEU A 184 2.94 5.50 19.21
C LEU A 184 2.37 6.79 19.82
N PHE A 185 2.89 7.19 20.97
CA PHE A 185 2.67 8.53 21.50
C PHE A 185 3.94 9.07 22.18
N ASP A 186 4.14 10.39 22.08
CA ASP A 186 5.26 11.09 22.72
C ASP A 186 5.00 11.20 24.23
N GLU A 187 5.58 10.28 25.01
CA GLU A 187 5.40 10.26 26.46
C GLU A 187 6.05 11.43 27.18
N THR A 188 6.98 12.15 26.53
CA THR A 188 7.67 13.30 27.14
C THR A 188 6.76 14.50 27.33
N ARG A 189 5.55 14.44 26.76
CA ARG A 189 4.51 15.46 26.87
C ARG A 189 3.62 15.32 28.10
N PHE A 190 3.82 14.25 28.88
CA PHE A 190 2.99 13.93 30.03
C PHE A 190 3.84 13.93 31.29
N GLU A 191 3.30 14.51 32.36
CA GLU A 191 3.90 14.39 33.69
C GLU A 191 3.93 12.92 34.13
N PRO A 192 4.90 12.50 34.97
CA PRO A 192 5.02 11.11 35.42
C PRO A 192 3.74 10.52 36.02
N GLY A 193 2.93 11.34 36.71
CA GLY A 193 1.64 10.94 37.29
C GLY A 193 0.54 10.66 36.25
N ASP A 194 0.65 11.27 35.07
CA ASP A 194 -0.36 11.21 34.00
C ASP A 194 -0.07 10.12 32.97
N LEU A 195 1.15 9.58 32.95
CA LEU A 195 1.58 8.56 31.97
C LEU A 195 0.67 7.33 31.92
N ALA A 196 0.17 6.85 33.07
CA ALA A 196 -0.72 5.71 33.11
C ALA A 196 -2.08 6.03 32.45
N ALA A 197 -2.62 7.22 32.71
CA ALA A 197 -3.85 7.69 32.09
C ALA A 197 -3.68 7.92 30.58
N ALA A 198 -2.56 8.52 30.17
CA ALA A 198 -2.20 8.72 28.76
C ALA A 198 -2.12 7.39 27.99
N ARG A 199 -1.38 6.41 28.52
CA ARG A 199 -1.29 5.05 27.95
C ARG A 199 -2.68 4.43 27.76
N ALA A 200 -3.50 4.46 28.81
CA ALA A 200 -4.85 3.89 28.75
C ALA A 200 -5.75 4.65 27.75
N GLY A 201 -5.63 5.97 27.69
CA GLY A 201 -6.32 6.84 26.73
C GLY A 201 -5.98 6.50 25.29
N PHE A 202 -4.70 6.47 24.93
CA PHE A 202 -4.27 6.17 23.56
C PHE A 202 -4.59 4.72 23.15
N VAL A 203 -4.59 3.76 24.07
CA VAL A 203 -5.09 2.41 23.78
C VAL A 203 -6.59 2.40 23.45
N ARG A 204 -7.41 3.20 24.15
CA ARG A 204 -8.84 3.35 23.82
C ARG A 204 -9.03 4.04 22.47
N VAL A 205 -8.29 5.11 22.18
CA VAL A 205 -8.29 5.80 20.88
C VAL A 205 -7.95 4.82 19.76
N ALA A 206 -6.84 4.08 19.90
CA ALA A 206 -6.41 3.10 18.91
C ALA A 206 -7.49 2.05 18.62
N ARG A 207 -8.14 1.51 19.65
CA ARG A 207 -9.22 0.51 19.50
C ARG A 207 -10.46 1.10 18.82
N ALA A 208 -10.90 2.30 19.24
CA ALA A 208 -12.07 2.96 18.68
C ALA A 208 -11.85 3.36 17.20
N MET A 209 -10.67 3.88 16.89
CA MET A 209 -10.22 4.17 15.52
C MET A 209 -10.26 2.90 14.65
N THR A 210 -9.63 1.82 15.14
CA THR A 210 -9.56 0.54 14.41
C THR A 210 -10.97 -0.01 14.15
N ALA A 211 -11.85 0.01 15.16
CA ALA A 211 -13.26 -0.39 15.02
C ALA A 211 -14.00 0.44 13.97
N LEU A 212 -13.93 1.77 14.01
CA LEU A 212 -14.61 2.63 13.05
C LEU A 212 -14.17 2.34 11.60
N LEU A 213 -12.87 2.11 11.38
CA LEU A 213 -12.31 1.84 10.07
C LEU A 213 -12.65 0.44 9.54
N GLN A 214 -12.57 -0.59 10.39
CA GLN A 214 -12.64 -1.99 9.95
C GLN A 214 -14.05 -2.60 10.03
N ASP A 215 -14.89 -2.15 10.96
CA ASP A 215 -16.17 -2.81 11.23
C ASP A 215 -17.13 -2.62 10.06
N ARG A 216 -17.77 -3.72 9.65
CA ARG A 216 -18.75 -3.73 8.56
C ARG A 216 -20.10 -3.26 9.09
N THR A 217 -20.62 -2.18 8.52
CA THR A 217 -21.99 -1.70 8.76
C THR A 217 -22.84 -1.92 7.51
N ALA A 218 -24.10 -1.45 7.53
CA ALA A 218 -24.94 -1.40 6.32
C ALA A 218 -24.28 -0.61 5.18
N ASP A 219 -23.40 0.34 5.50
CA ASP A 219 -22.63 1.14 4.55
C ASP A 219 -21.30 0.49 4.13
N GLY A 220 -20.99 -0.71 4.62
CA GLY A 220 -19.72 -1.39 4.39
C GLY A 220 -18.64 -1.04 5.43
N TYR A 221 -17.38 -1.05 5.00
CA TYR A 221 -16.19 -0.77 5.83
C TYR A 221 -15.30 0.26 5.13
N VAL A 222 -14.30 0.80 5.85
CA VAL A 222 -13.34 1.77 5.28
C VAL A 222 -12.04 1.06 4.92
N PHE A 223 -11.32 0.56 5.93
CA PHE A 223 -10.07 -0.19 5.79
C PHE A 223 -9.95 -1.23 6.90
N ARG A 224 -9.43 -2.40 6.56
CA ARG A 224 -8.93 -3.35 7.56
C ARG A 224 -7.61 -2.83 8.11
N VAL A 225 -7.41 -2.92 9.42
CA VAL A 225 -6.23 -2.37 10.09
C VAL A 225 -5.39 -3.49 10.64
N ASP A 226 -4.10 -3.53 10.29
CA ASP A 226 -3.13 -4.46 10.85
C ASP A 226 -2.15 -3.71 11.75
N LEU A 227 -2.11 -4.08 13.03
CA LEU A 227 -1.22 -3.49 14.04
C LEU A 227 -0.06 -4.41 14.44
N ARG A 228 0.17 -5.52 13.71
CA ARG A 228 1.13 -6.57 14.09
C ARG A 228 2.59 -6.21 13.81
N LEU A 229 2.86 -5.15 13.05
CA LEU A 229 4.23 -4.68 12.78
C LEU A 229 4.83 -3.85 13.93
N ARG A 230 4.09 -3.64 15.02
CA ARG A 230 4.60 -2.96 16.22
C ARG A 230 5.57 -3.87 17.01
N PRO A 231 6.44 -3.29 17.85
CA PRO A 231 7.36 -4.04 18.72
C PRO A 231 6.64 -5.17 19.46
N ASP A 232 7.12 -6.41 19.32
CA ASP A 232 6.60 -7.62 19.99
C ASP A 232 5.07 -7.64 20.16
N ALA A 233 4.35 -7.59 19.03
CA ALA A 233 2.89 -7.46 18.97
C ALA A 233 2.10 -8.52 19.76
N ALA A 234 2.71 -9.62 20.19
CA ALA A 234 2.08 -10.65 21.01
C ALA A 234 1.86 -10.19 22.47
N VAL A 235 2.72 -9.31 22.98
CA VAL A 235 2.73 -8.92 24.40
C VAL A 235 2.64 -7.42 24.62
N THR A 236 2.83 -6.60 23.59
CA THR A 236 2.76 -5.14 23.72
C THR A 236 1.36 -4.58 23.46
N PRO A 237 1.01 -3.45 24.10
CA PRO A 237 -0.24 -2.74 23.82
C PRO A 237 -0.28 -2.27 22.36
N VAL A 238 -1.48 -2.01 21.86
CA VAL A 238 -1.72 -1.55 20.48
C VAL A 238 -1.17 -0.14 20.18
N CYS A 239 -0.88 0.64 21.23
CA CYS A 239 -0.19 1.93 21.14
C CYS A 239 0.89 1.98 22.23
N LEU A 240 2.12 2.32 21.86
CA LEU A 240 3.29 2.30 22.76
C LEU A 240 3.85 3.71 23.00
N PRO A 241 4.46 3.97 24.17
CA PRO A 241 5.38 5.10 24.34
C PRO A 241 6.53 5.02 23.32
N MET A 242 6.96 6.15 22.77
CA MET A 242 8.06 6.20 21.80
C MET A 242 9.37 5.67 22.38
N GLY A 243 9.74 6.05 23.61
CA GLY A 243 10.96 5.58 24.26
C GLY A 243 10.97 4.07 24.53
N ALA A 244 9.80 3.48 24.76
CA ALA A 244 9.68 2.02 24.87
C ALA A 244 9.93 1.32 23.52
N ALA A 245 9.41 1.88 22.43
CA ALA A 245 9.67 1.37 21.09
C ALA A 245 11.14 1.57 20.66
N GLU A 246 11.74 2.71 20.98
CA GLU A 246 13.16 3.00 20.73
C GLU A 246 14.06 1.97 21.43
N SER A 247 13.82 1.74 22.73
CA SER A 247 14.56 0.75 23.53
C SER A 247 14.46 -0.66 22.95
N TYR A 248 13.30 -1.04 22.41
CA TYR A 248 13.11 -2.33 21.75
C TYR A 248 13.97 -2.47 20.49
N TYR A 249 13.93 -1.48 19.59
CA TYR A 249 14.67 -1.54 18.33
C TYR A 249 16.18 -1.45 18.52
N GLU A 250 16.64 -0.73 19.54
CA GLU A 250 18.05 -0.68 19.90
C GLU A 250 18.56 -2.01 20.45
N SER A 251 17.78 -2.68 21.30
CA SER A 251 18.23 -3.88 22.02
C SER A 251 18.00 -5.19 21.26
N VAL A 252 16.79 -5.44 20.77
CA VAL A 252 16.33 -6.73 20.25
C VAL A 252 15.69 -6.66 18.86
N GLY A 253 15.75 -5.49 18.23
CA GLY A 253 15.15 -5.24 16.92
C GLY A 253 15.62 -6.23 15.85
N ARG A 254 14.66 -6.92 15.24
CA ARG A 254 14.87 -8.04 14.32
C ARG A 254 15.18 -7.52 12.92
N THR A 255 15.87 -8.36 12.17
CA THR A 255 16.26 -8.12 10.78
C THR A 255 15.12 -7.69 9.87
N TRP A 256 14.01 -8.43 9.91
CA TRP A 256 12.87 -8.19 9.01
C TRP A 256 12.17 -6.86 9.36
N GLU A 257 12.26 -6.40 10.61
CA GLU A 257 11.71 -5.10 11.03
C GLU A 257 12.49 -3.95 10.37
N ARG A 258 13.80 -4.12 10.11
CA ARG A 258 14.58 -3.14 9.35
C ARG A 258 14.03 -2.98 7.94
N ALA A 259 13.75 -4.09 7.26
CA ALA A 259 13.13 -4.08 5.93
C ALA A 259 11.73 -3.43 5.96
N ALA A 260 10.93 -3.72 7.00
CA ALA A 260 9.62 -3.10 7.17
C ALA A 260 9.72 -1.57 7.36
N TYR A 261 10.68 -1.10 8.14
CA TYR A 261 10.91 0.32 8.40
C TYR A 261 11.49 1.11 7.22
N ILE A 262 11.99 0.45 6.15
CA ILE A 262 12.32 1.13 4.89
C ILE A 262 11.11 1.91 4.38
N LYS A 263 9.92 1.30 4.44
CA LYS A 263 8.68 1.88 3.93
C LYS A 263 7.98 2.80 4.95
N ALA A 264 8.44 2.88 6.20
CA ALA A 264 7.74 3.63 7.25
C ALA A 264 7.67 5.14 7.00
N ARG A 265 6.48 5.74 7.18
CA ARG A 265 6.28 7.20 7.15
C ARG A 265 5.18 7.64 8.13
N PRO A 266 5.21 8.89 8.62
CA PRO A 266 4.07 9.44 9.33
C PRO A 266 2.85 9.56 8.40
N CYS A 267 1.70 9.04 8.82
CA CYS A 267 0.45 9.18 8.08
C CYS A 267 -0.60 10.02 8.81
N ALA A 268 -0.56 10.06 10.15
CA ALA A 268 -1.54 10.74 10.99
C ALA A 268 -0.97 11.17 12.35
N GLY A 269 -1.65 12.11 13.01
CA GLY A 269 -1.32 12.58 14.36
C GLY A 269 -0.19 13.61 14.39
N ASP A 270 0.62 13.61 15.45
CA ASP A 270 1.79 14.50 15.63
C ASP A 270 2.93 14.15 14.65
N ARG A 271 2.83 14.67 13.43
CA ARG A 271 3.83 14.46 12.37
C ARG A 271 5.24 14.90 12.79
N PRO A 272 5.45 16.06 13.43
CA PRO A 272 6.76 16.43 13.96
C PRO A 272 7.35 15.38 14.92
N ALA A 273 6.56 14.83 15.85
CA ALA A 273 7.01 13.77 16.75
C ALA A 273 7.37 12.48 16.01
N ALA A 274 6.53 12.08 15.05
CA ALA A 274 6.78 10.90 14.23
C ALA A 274 8.08 11.01 13.41
N GLU A 275 8.38 12.18 12.84
CA GLU A 275 9.64 12.42 12.11
C GLU A 275 10.87 12.38 13.03
N ARG A 276 10.76 12.90 14.27
CA ARG A 276 11.83 12.76 15.28
C ARG A 276 12.10 11.29 15.60
N PHE A 277 11.04 10.52 15.86
CA PHE A 277 11.15 9.08 16.14
C PHE A 277 11.81 8.32 14.97
N LEU A 278 11.38 8.57 13.73
CA LEU A 278 12.00 7.94 12.55
C LEU A 278 13.47 8.37 12.37
N ALA A 279 13.83 9.60 12.76
CA ALA A 279 15.21 10.04 12.75
C ALA A 279 16.07 9.27 13.77
N VAL A 280 15.54 9.02 14.96
CA VAL A 280 16.18 8.17 15.99
C VAL A 280 16.39 6.75 15.49
N LEU A 281 15.42 6.17 14.77
CA LEU A 281 15.54 4.82 14.21
C LEU A 281 16.44 4.69 12.97
N ARG A 282 16.99 5.79 12.43
CA ARG A 282 17.86 5.72 11.25
C ARG A 282 19.05 4.75 11.40
N PRO A 283 19.80 4.70 12.52
CA PRO A 283 20.89 3.76 12.69
C PRO A 283 20.41 2.30 12.78
N PHE A 284 19.21 2.07 13.28
CA PHE A 284 18.57 0.75 13.27
C PHE A 284 18.26 0.30 11.84
N VAL A 285 17.68 1.16 11.00
CA VAL A 285 17.35 0.75 9.61
C VAL A 285 18.60 0.70 8.72
N TRP A 286 19.46 1.72 8.81
CA TRP A 286 20.54 2.00 7.85
C TRP A 286 21.93 1.82 8.47
N ARG A 287 22.35 0.56 8.67
CA ARG A 287 23.66 0.22 9.24
C ARG A 287 24.80 0.76 8.36
N ARG A 288 25.73 1.52 8.95
CA ARG A 288 26.92 2.05 8.23
C ARG A 288 27.91 0.95 7.83
N HIS A 289 28.06 -0.06 8.68
CA HIS A 289 28.95 -1.19 8.47
C HIS A 289 28.13 -2.39 7.99
N LEU A 290 28.63 -3.03 6.92
CA LEU A 290 28.05 -4.28 6.44
C LEU A 290 28.77 -5.39 7.21
N ASP A 291 28.18 -5.80 8.33
CA ASP A 291 28.68 -6.90 9.14
C ASP A 291 28.14 -8.24 8.62
N PHE A 292 28.67 -9.34 9.16
CA PHE A 292 28.19 -10.69 8.85
C PHE A 292 26.69 -10.82 9.12
N ALA A 293 26.18 -10.15 10.17
CA ALA A 293 24.76 -10.10 10.48
C ALA A 293 23.96 -9.48 9.32
N ALA A 294 24.38 -8.35 8.73
CA ALA A 294 23.67 -7.74 7.60
C ALA A 294 23.64 -8.62 6.33
N ILE A 295 24.67 -9.43 6.10
CA ILE A 295 24.73 -10.38 4.98
C ILE A 295 23.82 -11.58 5.25
N GLN A 296 23.87 -12.13 6.46
CA GLN A 296 23.00 -13.23 6.88
C GLN A 296 21.54 -12.78 6.88
N ASP A 297 21.28 -11.54 7.28
CA ASP A 297 19.97 -10.89 7.30
C ASP A 297 19.33 -10.84 5.91
N ALA A 298 20.10 -10.39 4.91
CA ALA A 298 19.71 -10.40 3.51
C ALA A 298 19.43 -11.82 2.99
N HIS A 299 20.25 -12.79 3.41
CA HIS A 299 20.11 -14.19 3.05
C HIS A 299 18.88 -14.85 3.70
N ASP A 300 18.63 -14.60 4.98
CA ASP A 300 17.52 -15.15 5.75
C ASP A 300 16.17 -14.60 5.29
N ILE A 301 16.14 -13.35 4.85
CA ILE A 301 14.98 -12.77 4.16
C ILE A 301 14.71 -13.57 2.87
N ARG A 302 15.73 -13.84 2.05
CA ARG A 302 15.60 -14.62 0.81
C ARG A 302 15.14 -16.06 1.08
N LEU A 303 15.71 -16.74 2.08
CA LEU A 303 15.32 -18.11 2.43
C LEU A 303 13.90 -18.20 2.98
N ARG A 304 13.47 -17.25 3.83
CA ARG A 304 12.11 -17.24 4.37
C ARG A 304 11.02 -17.10 3.29
N ILE A 305 11.34 -16.46 2.16
CA ILE A 305 10.43 -16.40 1.00
C ILE A 305 10.30 -17.77 0.36
N ARG A 306 11.41 -18.50 0.21
CA ARG A 306 11.43 -19.85 -0.38
C ARG A 306 10.68 -20.88 0.47
N ASP A 307 10.83 -20.81 1.79
CA ASP A 307 10.36 -21.88 2.68
C ASP A 307 8.92 -21.67 3.18
N HIS A 308 8.27 -20.55 2.83
CA HIS A 308 6.87 -20.32 3.16
C HIS A 308 5.95 -20.96 2.11
N LYS A 309 5.28 -22.05 2.48
CA LYS A 309 4.09 -22.62 1.81
C LYS A 309 4.30 -23.38 0.49
N GLY A 310 5.33 -24.22 0.39
CA GLY A 310 5.34 -25.27 -0.64
C GLY A 310 5.36 -24.77 -2.08
N TYR A 311 5.83 -23.54 -2.32
CA TYR A 311 6.05 -22.98 -3.67
C TYR A 311 7.35 -23.52 -4.31
N HIS A 312 7.79 -24.70 -3.89
CA HIS A 312 8.92 -25.40 -4.50
C HIS A 312 8.40 -26.17 -5.72
N GLY A 313 8.89 -25.80 -6.91
CA GLY A 313 8.49 -26.45 -8.17
C GLY A 313 8.37 -25.48 -9.33
N PRO A 314 7.98 -25.98 -10.51
CA PRO A 314 7.70 -25.13 -11.67
C PRO A 314 6.53 -24.17 -11.36
N VAL A 315 6.51 -23.03 -12.05
CA VAL A 315 5.38 -22.10 -11.96
C VAL A 315 4.15 -22.78 -12.58
N VAL A 316 3.15 -23.05 -11.74
CA VAL A 316 1.81 -23.51 -12.14
C VAL A 316 0.86 -22.38 -11.84
N LEU A 317 0.18 -21.84 -12.86
CA LEU A 317 -0.63 -20.63 -12.75
C LEU A 317 -1.91 -20.82 -11.93
N ASP A 318 -2.59 -21.95 -12.07
CA ASP A 318 -3.86 -22.16 -11.37
C ASP A 318 -3.64 -22.19 -9.85
N GLY A 319 -4.22 -21.20 -9.15
CA GLY A 319 -4.01 -21.02 -7.71
C GLY A 319 -2.66 -20.41 -7.30
N HIS A 320 -1.81 -20.03 -8.25
CA HIS A 320 -0.52 -19.38 -7.97
C HIS A 320 -0.71 -18.09 -7.17
N ASP A 321 0.11 -17.87 -6.16
CA ASP A 321 0.08 -16.63 -5.38
C ASP A 321 1.00 -15.58 -6.04
N LEU A 322 0.44 -14.58 -6.72
CA LEU A 322 1.19 -13.55 -7.44
C LEU A 322 2.08 -12.69 -6.52
N LYS A 323 1.84 -12.71 -5.21
CA LYS A 323 2.62 -11.94 -4.26
C LYS A 323 3.73 -12.78 -3.66
N LEU A 324 3.41 -13.95 -3.12
CA LEU A 324 4.33 -14.78 -2.34
C LEU A 324 4.94 -15.95 -3.12
N GLY A 325 4.36 -16.34 -4.25
CA GLY A 325 4.84 -17.40 -5.11
C GLY A 325 6.14 -17.03 -5.83
N ARG A 326 6.79 -18.05 -6.41
CA ARG A 326 8.00 -17.91 -7.22
C ARG A 326 7.74 -16.96 -8.39
N GLY A 327 8.60 -15.95 -8.57
CA GLY A 327 8.43 -14.90 -9.57
C GLY A 327 7.52 -13.76 -9.16
N GLY A 328 6.94 -13.82 -7.95
CA GLY A 328 5.91 -12.90 -7.51
C GLY A 328 6.41 -11.50 -7.15
N ILE A 329 5.44 -10.61 -6.90
CA ILE A 329 5.66 -9.19 -6.55
C ILE A 329 6.67 -9.06 -5.40
N ARG A 330 6.58 -9.93 -4.38
CA ARG A 330 7.42 -9.82 -3.19
C ARG A 330 8.88 -10.14 -3.47
N GLU A 331 9.18 -10.96 -4.47
CA GLU A 331 10.56 -11.25 -4.89
C GLU A 331 11.23 -10.00 -5.45
N ILE A 332 10.51 -9.20 -6.26
CA ILE A 332 10.96 -7.88 -6.74
C ILE A 332 11.14 -6.90 -5.58
N GLU A 333 10.15 -6.79 -4.68
CA GLU A 333 10.23 -5.90 -3.53
C GLU A 333 11.47 -6.20 -2.66
N PHE A 334 11.73 -7.48 -2.40
CA PHE A 334 12.89 -7.89 -1.61
C PHE A 334 14.21 -7.74 -2.35
N PHE A 335 14.24 -7.97 -3.67
CA PHE A 335 15.42 -7.72 -4.49
C PHE A 335 15.89 -6.26 -4.34
N VAL A 336 14.94 -5.33 -4.33
CA VAL A 336 15.20 -3.90 -4.12
C VAL A 336 15.57 -3.62 -2.67
N GLN A 337 14.73 -4.00 -1.70
CA GLN A 337 14.93 -3.70 -0.27
C GLN A 337 16.24 -4.27 0.28
N THR A 338 16.63 -5.48 -0.14
CA THR A 338 17.89 -6.10 0.29
C THR A 338 19.09 -5.23 -0.09
N ARG A 339 19.10 -4.68 -1.31
CA ARG A 339 20.16 -3.77 -1.76
C ARG A 339 20.13 -2.43 -1.04
N GLN A 340 18.93 -1.92 -0.75
CA GLN A 340 18.79 -0.72 0.07
C GLN A 340 19.38 -0.94 1.47
N LEU A 341 19.15 -2.09 2.11
CA LEU A 341 19.75 -2.39 3.42
C LEU A 341 21.28 -2.50 3.35
N ILE A 342 21.81 -3.11 2.29
CA ILE A 342 23.25 -3.27 2.07
C ILE A 342 23.94 -1.91 1.86
N ALA A 343 23.34 -1.02 1.07
CA ALA A 343 24.00 0.18 0.55
C ALA A 343 23.52 1.48 1.21
N GLY A 344 22.26 1.54 1.64
CA GLY A 344 21.58 2.73 2.14
C GLY A 344 22.20 3.31 3.42
N GLY A 345 22.94 2.51 4.19
CA GLY A 345 23.74 3.00 5.31
C GLY A 345 24.78 4.05 4.92
N ARG A 346 25.38 3.89 3.72
CA ARG A 346 26.43 4.77 3.19
C ARG A 346 25.93 5.73 2.11
N ASP A 347 24.83 5.37 1.46
CA ASP A 347 24.22 6.16 0.40
C ASP A 347 22.77 6.52 0.75
N PRO A 348 22.54 7.72 1.30
CA PRO A 348 21.19 8.18 1.62
C PRO A 348 20.23 8.27 0.43
N SER A 349 20.73 8.38 -0.82
CA SER A 349 19.89 8.44 -2.02
C SER A 349 19.12 7.13 -2.25
N LEU A 350 19.58 6.02 -1.66
CA LEU A 350 18.95 4.71 -1.73
C LEU A 350 17.87 4.48 -0.67
N ARG A 351 17.59 5.46 0.21
CA ARG A 351 16.61 5.34 1.31
C ARG A 351 15.19 5.70 0.89
N LEU A 352 14.83 5.37 -0.35
CA LEU A 352 13.51 5.58 -0.93
C LEU A 352 12.52 4.53 -0.43
N ARG A 353 11.23 4.86 -0.39
CA ARG A 353 10.18 3.98 0.13
C ARG A 353 9.51 3.16 -0.97
N GLY A 354 9.27 3.81 -2.12
CA GLY A 354 8.65 3.18 -3.30
C GLY A 354 9.61 2.18 -3.94
N THR A 355 9.08 1.04 -4.34
CA THR A 355 9.84 -0.08 -4.91
C THR A 355 10.46 0.32 -6.24
N ARG A 356 9.67 0.94 -7.13
CA ARG A 356 10.12 1.41 -8.45
C ARG A 356 11.14 2.55 -8.35
N GLU A 357 10.87 3.52 -7.47
CA GLU A 357 11.79 4.65 -7.21
C GLU A 357 13.15 4.14 -6.68
N ALA A 358 13.12 3.23 -5.71
CA ALA A 358 14.33 2.63 -5.15
C ALA A 358 15.08 1.79 -6.20
N LEU A 359 14.38 1.06 -7.07
CA LEU A 359 14.99 0.33 -8.18
C LEU A 359 15.71 1.29 -9.14
N ALA A 360 15.10 2.40 -9.51
CA ALA A 360 15.73 3.43 -10.36
C ALA A 360 16.97 4.05 -9.69
N ALA A 361 16.91 4.35 -8.39
CA ALA A 361 18.05 4.88 -7.65
C ALA A 361 19.20 3.86 -7.55
N LEU A 362 18.90 2.57 -7.39
CA LEU A 362 19.89 1.50 -7.40
C LEU A 362 20.60 1.40 -8.76
N VAL A 363 19.90 1.65 -9.87
CA VAL A 363 20.53 1.73 -11.20
C VAL A 363 21.46 2.93 -11.31
N ALA A 364 20.99 4.12 -10.90
CA ALA A 364 21.81 5.33 -10.91
C ALA A 364 23.11 5.18 -10.09
N ALA A 365 23.03 4.45 -8.97
CA ALA A 365 24.17 4.14 -8.11
C ALA A 365 25.03 2.95 -8.60
N GLY A 366 24.62 2.25 -9.67
CA GLY A 366 25.36 1.13 -10.27
C GLY A 366 25.23 -0.21 -9.52
N TRP A 367 24.21 -0.38 -8.69
CA TRP A 367 23.92 -1.62 -7.96
C TRP A 367 23.09 -2.63 -8.77
N VAL A 368 22.38 -2.15 -9.79
CA VAL A 368 21.53 -2.97 -10.66
C VAL A 368 21.74 -2.54 -12.11
N PRO A 369 21.94 -3.48 -13.06
CA PRO A 369 22.00 -3.15 -14.48
C PRO A 369 20.69 -2.53 -14.97
N GLN A 370 20.78 -1.55 -15.87
CA GLN A 370 19.61 -0.84 -16.44
C GLN A 370 18.60 -1.80 -17.08
N ASP A 371 19.09 -2.81 -17.83
CA ASP A 371 18.24 -3.80 -18.50
C ASP A 371 17.41 -4.62 -17.50
N ALA A 372 18.08 -5.22 -16.51
CA ALA A 372 17.42 -5.99 -15.46
C ALA A 372 16.39 -5.15 -14.67
N ALA A 373 16.74 -3.89 -14.35
CA ALA A 373 15.82 -2.98 -13.67
C ALA A 373 14.62 -2.61 -14.53
N GLY A 374 14.81 -2.33 -15.82
CA GLY A 374 13.71 -2.02 -16.74
C GLY A 374 12.71 -3.17 -16.86
N ARG A 375 13.21 -4.41 -16.93
CA ARG A 375 12.37 -5.62 -16.95
C ARG A 375 11.62 -5.82 -15.63
N LEU A 376 12.33 -5.78 -14.50
CA LEU A 376 11.72 -5.91 -13.17
C LEU A 376 10.65 -4.84 -12.90
N ASP A 377 10.88 -3.60 -13.35
CA ASP A 377 9.91 -2.51 -13.25
C ASP A 377 8.63 -2.82 -14.06
N ALA A 378 8.77 -3.25 -15.31
CA ALA A 378 7.66 -3.63 -16.16
C ALA A 378 6.89 -4.85 -15.61
N HIS A 379 7.59 -5.87 -15.10
CA HIS A 379 6.96 -7.01 -14.44
C HIS A 379 6.23 -6.60 -13.16
N TYR A 380 6.83 -5.72 -12.34
CA TYR A 380 6.18 -5.21 -11.13
C TYR A 380 4.86 -4.53 -11.46
N VAL A 381 4.84 -3.60 -12.42
CA VAL A 381 3.62 -2.90 -12.84
C VAL A 381 2.56 -3.89 -13.31
N ARG A 382 2.94 -4.86 -14.16
CA ARG A 382 2.01 -5.83 -14.71
C ARG A 382 1.45 -6.79 -13.65
N LEU A 383 2.29 -7.31 -12.76
CA LEU A 383 1.83 -8.19 -11.68
C LEU A 383 0.92 -7.44 -10.70
N ARG A 384 1.21 -6.17 -10.41
CA ARG A 384 0.34 -5.29 -9.61
C ARG A 384 -0.99 -5.05 -10.30
N GLU A 385 -1.00 -4.87 -11.62
CA GLU A 385 -2.22 -4.74 -12.40
C GLU A 385 -3.14 -5.96 -12.26
N VAL A 386 -2.57 -7.16 -12.44
CA VAL A 386 -3.31 -8.43 -12.31
C VAL A 386 -3.79 -8.63 -10.87
N GLU A 387 -2.93 -8.33 -9.88
CA GLU A 387 -3.30 -8.33 -8.45
C GLU A 387 -4.50 -7.41 -8.19
N HIS A 388 -4.54 -6.22 -8.79
CA HIS A 388 -5.66 -5.30 -8.67
C HIS A 388 -6.95 -5.92 -9.24
N ARG A 389 -6.90 -6.57 -10.41
CA ARG A 389 -8.09 -7.17 -11.03
C ARG A 389 -8.66 -8.32 -10.21
N LEU A 390 -7.79 -9.18 -9.67
CA LEU A 390 -8.21 -10.25 -8.77
C LEU A 390 -8.98 -9.69 -7.57
N GLN A 391 -8.50 -8.59 -6.98
CA GLN A 391 -9.16 -7.95 -5.85
C GLN A 391 -10.47 -7.27 -6.25
N MET A 392 -10.54 -6.66 -7.45
CA MET A 392 -11.75 -6.00 -7.97
C MET A 392 -12.93 -6.94 -8.21
N ILE A 393 -12.71 -8.23 -8.51
CA ILE A 393 -13.79 -9.17 -8.83
C ILE A 393 -14.83 -9.22 -7.70
N ALA A 394 -14.37 -9.33 -6.45
CA ALA A 394 -15.24 -9.55 -5.30
C ALA A 394 -14.87 -8.75 -4.04
N ASP A 395 -14.00 -7.74 -4.16
CA ASP A 395 -13.38 -7.03 -3.02
C ASP A 395 -12.77 -7.99 -1.99
N GLN A 396 -11.97 -8.93 -2.49
CA GLN A 396 -11.30 -9.93 -1.67
C GLN A 396 -9.82 -9.60 -1.51
N GLN A 397 -9.28 -9.82 -0.31
CA GLN A 397 -7.84 -9.83 -0.08
C GLN A 397 -7.25 -11.14 -0.59
N THR A 398 -7.19 -11.25 -1.91
CA THR A 398 -6.56 -12.36 -2.60
C THR A 398 -5.35 -11.87 -3.38
N HIS A 399 -4.36 -12.75 -3.48
CA HIS A 399 -3.22 -12.66 -4.38
C HIS A 399 -3.16 -13.89 -5.29
N ARG A 400 -4.12 -14.81 -5.15
CA ARG A 400 -4.12 -16.09 -5.86
C ARG A 400 -4.82 -15.94 -7.19
N LEU A 401 -4.15 -16.40 -8.24
CA LEU A 401 -4.77 -16.60 -9.54
C LEU A 401 -5.94 -17.58 -9.43
N PRO A 402 -6.95 -17.47 -10.31
CA PRO A 402 -8.09 -18.37 -10.28
C PRO A 402 -7.65 -19.81 -10.55
N SER A 403 -8.46 -20.76 -10.10
CA SER A 403 -8.28 -22.18 -10.40
C SER A 403 -9.48 -22.77 -11.17
N THR A 404 -10.40 -21.92 -11.61
CA THR A 404 -11.63 -22.29 -12.32
C THR A 404 -11.74 -21.50 -13.61
N ALA A 405 -12.35 -22.10 -14.64
CA ALA A 405 -12.59 -21.42 -15.91
C ALA A 405 -13.42 -20.14 -15.74
N GLU A 406 -14.43 -20.14 -14.87
CA GLU A 406 -15.21 -18.93 -14.58
C GLU A 406 -14.34 -17.82 -13.97
N GLY A 407 -13.48 -18.16 -13.01
CA GLY A 407 -12.61 -17.18 -12.37
C GLY A 407 -11.59 -16.60 -13.33
N TRP A 408 -11.03 -17.43 -14.22
CA TRP A 408 -10.16 -16.97 -15.31
C TRP A 408 -10.91 -16.08 -16.30
N GLY A 409 -12.12 -16.45 -16.72
CA GLY A 409 -12.94 -15.61 -17.58
C GLY A 409 -13.23 -14.23 -16.98
N ARG A 410 -13.52 -14.15 -15.67
CA ARG A 410 -13.69 -12.85 -14.99
C ARG A 410 -12.41 -12.02 -14.96
N LEU A 411 -11.26 -12.66 -14.69
CA LEU A 411 -9.97 -11.98 -14.71
C LEU A 411 -9.66 -11.45 -16.11
N CYS A 412 -9.78 -12.29 -17.14
CA CYS A 412 -9.61 -11.94 -18.54
C CYS A 412 -10.54 -10.80 -18.96
N GLY A 413 -11.80 -10.86 -18.52
CA GLY A 413 -12.80 -9.80 -18.67
C GLY A 413 -12.33 -8.45 -18.15
N LEU A 414 -11.79 -8.40 -16.93
CA LEU A 414 -11.26 -7.16 -16.36
C LEU A 414 -9.93 -6.73 -17.01
N MET A 415 -9.12 -7.66 -17.49
CA MET A 415 -7.88 -7.35 -18.22
C MET A 415 -8.15 -6.85 -19.64
N GLY A 416 -9.29 -7.22 -20.24
CA GLY A 416 -9.57 -6.96 -21.65
C GLY A 416 -8.75 -7.87 -22.59
N GLU A 417 -8.34 -9.04 -22.13
CA GLU A 417 -7.39 -9.92 -22.82
C GLU A 417 -7.92 -11.34 -22.92
N GLU A 418 -7.47 -12.09 -23.93
CA GLU A 418 -7.77 -13.50 -24.09
C GLU A 418 -6.98 -14.37 -23.09
N GLU A 419 -7.60 -15.44 -22.58
CA GLU A 419 -7.04 -16.26 -21.51
C GLU A 419 -5.66 -16.85 -21.88
N ASP A 420 -5.54 -17.40 -23.09
CA ASP A 420 -4.28 -17.98 -23.58
C ASP A 420 -3.13 -16.97 -23.64
N ALA A 421 -3.44 -15.73 -24.03
CA ALA A 421 -2.44 -14.66 -24.09
C ALA A 421 -2.02 -14.22 -22.69
N LEU A 422 -2.98 -14.02 -21.79
CA LEU A 422 -2.73 -13.62 -20.41
C LEU A 422 -1.94 -14.70 -19.65
N ARG A 423 -2.28 -15.98 -19.82
CA ARG A 423 -1.55 -17.09 -19.19
C ARG A 423 -0.09 -17.15 -19.66
N ARG A 424 0.17 -17.01 -20.97
CA ARG A 424 1.55 -16.99 -21.49
C ARG A 424 2.34 -15.80 -20.94
N ASP A 425 1.77 -14.60 -20.98
CA ASP A 425 2.39 -13.39 -20.41
C ASP A 425 2.73 -13.59 -18.92
N LEU A 426 1.81 -14.12 -18.13
CA LEU A 426 2.06 -14.38 -16.71
C LEU A 426 3.15 -15.42 -16.47
N GLN A 427 3.13 -16.54 -17.21
CA GLN A 427 4.13 -17.59 -17.08
C GLN A 427 5.55 -17.03 -17.34
N GLU A 428 5.74 -16.38 -18.48
CA GLU A 428 7.02 -15.81 -18.90
C GLU A 428 7.52 -14.80 -17.85
N ARG A 429 6.67 -13.90 -17.39
CA ARG A 429 7.07 -12.89 -16.40
C ARG A 429 7.47 -13.48 -15.06
N LEU A 430 6.71 -14.44 -14.54
CA LEU A 430 7.02 -15.08 -13.26
C LEU A 430 8.37 -15.82 -13.34
N GLU A 431 8.65 -16.49 -14.45
CA GLU A 431 9.94 -17.13 -14.69
C GLU A 431 11.07 -16.10 -14.80
N GLU A 432 10.89 -15.04 -15.59
CA GLU A 432 11.89 -13.99 -15.76
C GLU A 432 12.20 -13.23 -14.48
N VAL A 433 11.18 -12.89 -13.66
CA VAL A 433 11.39 -12.25 -12.36
C VAL A 433 12.27 -13.14 -11.48
N HIS A 434 11.96 -14.42 -11.41
CA HIS A 434 12.74 -15.34 -10.61
C HIS A 434 14.19 -15.44 -11.10
N ASP A 435 14.40 -15.59 -12.40
CA ASP A 435 15.74 -15.71 -12.97
C ASP A 435 16.57 -14.43 -12.76
N LEU A 436 15.96 -13.26 -12.95
CA LEU A 436 16.59 -11.95 -12.74
C LEU A 436 16.92 -11.70 -11.26
N THR A 437 16.18 -12.27 -10.32
CA THR A 437 16.38 -12.03 -8.89
C THR A 437 17.30 -13.07 -8.23
N GLU A 438 17.28 -14.32 -8.71
CA GLU A 438 18.16 -15.40 -8.22
C GLU A 438 19.62 -15.19 -8.60
N GLY A 439 19.88 -14.76 -9.84
CA GLY A 439 21.23 -14.61 -10.42
C GLY A 439 22.14 -13.60 -9.71
N PHE A 440 21.57 -12.74 -8.87
CA PHE A 440 22.33 -11.72 -8.13
C PHE A 440 22.52 -12.12 -6.66
N SER A 441 23.51 -12.96 -6.39
CA SER A 441 23.99 -13.22 -5.03
C SER A 441 24.88 -12.05 -4.55
N PRO A 442 24.81 -11.62 -3.27
CA PRO A 442 25.67 -10.56 -2.70
C PRO A 442 27.19 -10.83 -2.78
N ARG A 443 27.61 -11.99 -3.28
CA ARG A 443 29.01 -12.29 -3.62
C ARG A 443 29.52 -11.51 -4.84
N HIS A 444 28.64 -10.99 -5.70
CA HIS A 444 29.02 -10.13 -6.83
C HIS A 444 29.09 -8.66 -6.38
N ARG A 445 30.25 -8.27 -5.83
CA ARG A 445 30.58 -6.88 -5.54
C ARG A 445 30.99 -6.20 -6.86
N PRO A 446 30.34 -5.14 -7.33
CA PRO A 446 30.92 -4.34 -8.40
C PRO A 446 32.24 -3.73 -7.89
N PRO A 447 33.30 -3.63 -8.72
CA PRO A 447 34.57 -3.07 -8.30
C PRO A 447 34.36 -1.63 -7.82
N PRO A 448 35.10 -1.17 -6.79
CA PRO A 448 34.99 0.22 -6.35
C PRO A 448 35.30 1.14 -7.53
N ARG A 449 34.45 2.15 -7.74
CA ARG A 449 34.73 3.22 -8.71
C ARG A 449 36.08 3.83 -8.33
N ARG A 450 37.07 3.71 -9.22
CA ARG A 450 38.34 4.41 -9.08
C ARG A 450 38.02 5.90 -9.09
N THR A 451 38.18 6.56 -7.95
CA THR A 451 38.35 8.01 -7.92
C THR A 451 39.63 8.30 -8.70
N THR A 452 39.50 8.83 -9.91
CA THR A 452 40.61 9.48 -10.59
C THR A 452 40.93 10.73 -9.78
N GLY A 453 41.80 10.58 -8.79
CA GLY A 453 42.49 11.69 -8.18
C GLY A 453 43.35 12.35 -9.25
N ALA A 454 42.92 13.53 -9.71
CA ALA A 454 43.78 14.43 -10.42
C ALA A 454 44.84 14.91 -9.42
N ALA A 455 46.02 14.30 -9.48
CA ALA A 455 47.24 14.88 -8.97
C ALA A 455 47.98 15.51 -10.14
N ARG A 456 47.90 16.84 -10.24
CA ARG A 456 49.02 17.76 -10.49
C ARG A 456 48.54 19.19 -10.37
#